data_AF-A0AAQ4E7M0-F1
#
_entry.id   AF-A0AAQ4E7M0-F1
#
_cell.length_a   1.000
_cell.length_b   1.000
_cell.length_c   1.000
_cell.angle_alpha   90.00
_cell.angle_beta   90.00
_cell.angle_gamma   90.00
#
_symmetry.space_group_name_H-M   'P 1'
#
loop_
_entity.id
_entity.type
_entity.pdbx_description
1 polymer ?
#
loop_
_entity_poly.entity_id
_entity_poly.type
_entity_poly.pdbx_seq_one_letter_code
_entity_poly.pdbx_strand_id
1 'polypeptide(L)' 'MCVGNEAFYGGLYLLHFTEGPLVLGLGLFRLMTLISAPIAIAKTLVSLLQMQIAAVNLGAIDVSERSRRTE' A
#
# COMPACT_ATOMS: atom_id res chain seq x y z
N MET A 1 8.63 -3.05 5.45
CA MET A 1 8.77 -1.60 5.73
C MET A 1 7.43 -0.93 5.46
N CYS A 2 6.59 -0.97 6.50
CA CYS A 2 5.14 -0.87 6.39
C CYS A 2 4.54 0.21 7.31
N VAL A 3 5.33 0.78 8.22
CA VAL A 3 4.84 1.72 9.23
C VAL A 3 4.14 2.94 8.63
N GLY A 4 4.58 3.45 7.47
CA GLY A 4 3.89 4.56 6.80
C GLY A 4 2.51 4.17 6.26
N ASN A 5 2.35 2.94 5.77
CA ASN A 5 1.08 2.42 5.28
C ASN A 5 0.13 2.09 6.45
N GLU A 6 0.66 1.44 7.49
CA GLU A 6 -0.07 1.13 8.72
C GLU A 6 -0.47 2.40 9.47
N ALA A 7 0.40 3.40 9.53
CA ALA A 7 0.11 4.72 10.11
C ALA A 7 -0.95 5.49 9.31
N PHE A 8 -0.96 5.36 7.97
CA PHE A 8 -1.96 6.01 7.14
C PHE A 8 -3.35 5.38 7.31
N TYR A 9 -3.47 4.06 7.13
CA TYR A 9 -4.74 3.36 7.27
C TYR A 9 -5.23 3.33 8.73
N GLY A 10 -4.32 3.13 9.68
CA GLY A 10 -4.62 3.24 11.12
C GLY A 10 -5.00 4.66 11.52
N GLY A 11 -4.32 5.68 10.97
CA GLY A 11 -4.64 7.09 11.19
C GLY A 11 -6.01 7.48 10.63
N LEU A 12 -6.37 7.01 9.42
CA LEU A 12 -7.73 7.17 8.85
C LEU A 12 -8.80 6.54 9.73
N TYR A 13 -8.55 5.32 10.23
CA TYR A 13 -9.46 4.64 11.13
C TYR A 13 -9.65 5.41 12.44
N LEU A 14 -8.57 5.86 13.07
CA LEU A 14 -8.64 6.64 14.32
C LEU A 14 -9.32 7.99 14.10
N LEU A 15 -9.03 8.67 12.98
CA LEU A 15 -9.62 9.96 12.61
C LEU A 15 -11.15 9.88 12.46
N HIS A 16 -11.69 8.72 12.08
CA HIS A 16 -13.14 8.50 12.05
C HIS A 16 -13.80 8.63 13.43
N PHE A 17 -13.11 8.23 14.51
CA PHE A 17 -13.64 8.27 15.87
C PHE A 17 -13.25 9.55 16.63
N THR A 18 -12.06 10.07 16.39
CA THR A 18 -11.55 11.26 17.09
C THR A 18 -10.40 11.90 16.32
N GLU A 19 -10.28 13.23 16.38
CA GLU A 19 -9.10 13.94 15.85
C GLU A 19 -7.83 13.70 16.70
N GLY A 20 -7.99 13.14 17.91
CA GLY A 20 -6.91 12.93 18.87
C GLY A 20 -6.54 14.21 19.63
N PRO A 21 -5.49 14.15 20.48
CA PRO A 21 -5.01 15.33 21.20
C PRO A 21 -4.54 16.43 20.23
N LEU A 22 -4.83 17.68 20.58
CA LEU A 22 -4.40 18.85 19.82
C LEU A 22 -2.89 19.03 19.93
N VAL A 23 -2.20 18.95 18.80
CA VAL A 23 -0.76 19.22 18.68
C VAL A 23 -0.60 20.31 17.62
N LEU A 24 0.00 21.45 17.99
CA LEU A 24 0.16 22.62 17.10
C LEU A 24 -1.17 23.19 16.53
N GLY A 25 -2.28 23.01 17.25
CA GLY A 25 -3.62 23.46 16.80
C GLY A 25 -4.30 22.53 15.78
N LEU A 26 -3.68 21.37 15.47
CA LEU A 26 -4.23 20.33 14.61
C LEU A 26 -4.39 19.02 15.39
N GLY A 27 -5.38 18.20 15.05
CA GLY A 27 -5.51 16.86 15.63
C GLY A 27 -4.29 15.99 15.31
N LEU A 28 -3.69 15.37 16.33
CA LEU A 28 -2.52 14.50 16.18
C LEU A 28 -2.73 13.43 15.10
N PHE A 29 -3.91 12.80 15.07
CA PHE A 29 -4.19 11.76 14.10
C PHE A 29 -4.26 12.34 12.69
N ARG A 30 -4.89 13.51 12.52
CA ARG A 30 -4.96 14.19 11.23
C ARG A 30 -3.57 14.54 10.68
N LEU A 31 -2.67 15.02 11.53
CA LEU A 31 -1.29 15.32 11.16
C LEU A 31 -0.52 14.05 10.76
N MET A 32 -0.67 12.97 11.54
CA MET A 32 -0.10 11.66 11.23
C MET A 32 -0.58 11.14 9.86
N THR A 33 -1.89 11.21 9.59
CA THR A 33 -2.47 10.76 8.33
C THR A 33 -1.97 11.60 7.16
N LEU A 34 -1.83 12.93 7.33
CA LEU A 34 -1.35 13.82 6.27
C LEU A 34 0.10 13.54 5.90
N ILE A 35 0.97 13.34 6.90
CA ILE A 35 2.39 13.04 6.69
C ILE A 35 2.57 11.67 6.06
N SER A 36 1.77 10.68 6.46
CA SER A 36 1.86 9.30 5.98
C SER A 36 1.20 9.06 4.61
N ALA A 37 0.27 9.92 4.19
CA ALA A 37 -0.43 9.84 2.91
C ALA A 37 0.48 9.71 1.68
N PRO A 38 1.49 10.58 1.44
CA PRO A 38 2.35 10.46 0.26
C PRO A 38 3.14 9.14 0.24
N ILE A 39 3.56 8.65 1.42
CA ILE A 39 4.29 7.38 1.54
C ILE A 39 3.37 6.19 1.21
N ALA A 40 2.14 6.20 1.72
CA ALA A 40 1.16 5.13 1.46
C ALA A 40 0.75 5.06 -0.02
N ILE A 41 0.56 6.22 -0.68
CA ILE A 41 0.24 6.30 -2.11
C ILE A 41 1.41 5.78 -2.95
N ALA A 42 2.63 6.30 -2.73
CA ALA A 42 3.81 5.87 -3.47
C ALA A 42 4.04 4.36 -3.32
N LYS A 43 3.86 3.83 -2.11
CA LYS A 43 3.99 2.40 -1.85
C LYS A 43 2.93 1.57 -2.57
N THR A 44 1.68 2.01 -2.56
CA THR A 44 0.58 1.35 -3.28
C THR A 44 0.87 1.26 -4.78
N LEU A 45 1.35 2.35 -5.38
CA LEU A 45 1.70 2.37 -6.80
C LEU A 45 2.81 1.37 -7.14
N VAL A 46 3.89 1.33 -6.35
CA VAL A 46 4.98 0.36 -6.55
C VAL A 46 4.47 -1.07 -6.40
N SER A 47 3.61 -1.34 -5.43
CA SER A 47 3.02 -2.66 -5.24
C SER A 47 2.12 -3.09 -6.41
N LEU A 48 1.34 -2.17 -6.99
CA LEU A 48 0.53 -2.46 -8.18
C LEU A 48 1.40 -2.76 -9.40
N LEU A 49 2.48 -2.01 -9.61
CA LEU A 49 3.42 -2.28 -10.70
C LEU A 49 4.08 -3.66 -10.54
N GLN A 50 4.54 -3.99 -9.33
CA GLN A 50 5.12 -5.30 -9.04
C GLN A 50 4.12 -6.43 -9.23
N MET A 51 2.86 -6.23 -8.83
CA MET A 51 1.78 -7.19 -9.05
C MET A 51 1.56 -7.44 -10.55
N GLN A 52 1.49 -6.38 -11.36
CA GLN A 52 1.30 -6.53 -12.81
C GLN A 52 2.44 -7.31 -13.46
N ILE A 53 3.69 -6.97 -13.12
CA ILE A 53 4.88 -7.65 -13.65
C ILE A 53 4.87 -9.13 -13.24
N ALA A 54 4.55 -9.41 -11.98
CA ALA A 54 4.45 -10.78 -11.48
C ALA A 54 3.35 -11.57 -12.20
N ALA A 55 2.18 -10.98 -12.45
CA ALA A 55 1.08 -11.63 -13.15
C ALA A 55 1.47 -12.02 -14.59
N VAL A 56 2.15 -11.12 -15.32
CA VAL A 56 2.61 -11.41 -16.69
C VAL A 56 3.68 -12.50 -16.69
N ASN A 57 4.66 -12.42 -15.80
CA ASN A 57 5.71 -13.42 -15.69
C ASN A 57 5.16 -14.80 -15.33
N LEU A 58 4.19 -14.87 -14.42
CA LEU A 58 3.52 -16.12 -14.05
C LEU A 58 2.81 -16.74 -15.25
N GLY A 59 2.10 -15.93 -16.06
CA GLY A 59 1.46 -16.40 -17.29
C GLY A 59 2.44 -16.93 -18.33
N ALA A 60 3.59 -16.24 -18.50
CA ALA A 60 4.65 -16.71 -19.39
C ALA A 60 5.23 -18.06 -18.95
N ILE A 61 5.43 -18.24 -17.63
CA ILE A 61 5.88 -19.50 -17.06
C ILE A 61 4.85 -20.61 -17.33
N ASP A 62 3.56 -20.37 -17.05
CA ASP A 62 2.47 -21.34 -17.25
C ASP A 62 2.39 -21.82 -18.72
N VAL A 63 2.51 -20.92 -19.70
CA VAL A 63 2.53 -21.30 -21.12
C VAL A 63 3.78 -22.14 -21.45
N SER A 64 4.96 -21.75 -20.97
CA SER A 64 6.21 -22.45 -21.22
C SER A 64 6.24 -23.87 -20.62
N GLU A 65 5.59 -24.07 -19.48
CA GLU A 65 5.47 -25.38 -18.84
C GLU A 65 4.52 -26.28 -19.61
N ARG A 66 3.40 -25.74 -20.13
CA ARG A 66 2.44 -26.50 -20.94
C ARG A 66 3.04 -26.96 -22.27
N SER A 67 3.81 -26.12 -22.95
CA SER A 67 4.46 -26.49 -24.20
C SER A 67 5.48 -27.61 -24.00
N ARG A 68 6.31 -27.53 -22.94
CA ARG A 68 7.30 -28.58 -22.58
C ARG A 68 6.69 -29.93 -22.21
N ARG A 69 5.41 -29.99 -21.85
CA ARG A 69 4.72 -31.23 -21.46
C ARG A 69 4.11 -31.97 -22.65
N THR A 70 4.04 -31.30 -23.80
CA THR A 70 3.42 -31.82 -25.03
C THR A 70 4.45 -32.33 -26.04
N GLU A 71 5.71 -31.93 -25.88
CA GLU A 71 6.90 -32.46 -26.59
C GLU A 71 7.50 -33.66 -25.85
#